data_AF-A0A1W9UDZ2-F1
#
_entry.id   AF-A0A1W9UDZ2-F1
#
_cell.length_a   1.000
_cell.length_b   1.000
_cell.length_c   1.000
_cell.angle_alpha   90.00
_cell.angle_beta   90.00
_cell.angle_gamma   90.00
#
_symmetry.space_group_name_H-M   'P 1'
#
loop_
_entity.id
_entity.type
_entity.pdbx_description
1 polymer ?
#
loop_
_entity_poly.entity_id
_entity_poly.type
_entity_poly.pdbx_seq_one_letter_code
_entity_poly.pdbx_strand_id
1 'polypeptide(L)'
;MNNKSHKISSLSAEQWENICQRCGLCCFEKTIDNHGKVTITPTPCRFLDLHSRKCKVYHKRFQVGEDCQQLTPEVVATVDWLPEECAYKKWHQSNLQSE
;
A
#
# COMPACT_ATOMS: atom_id res chain seq x y z
N MET A 1 -0.39 -21.90 30.67
CA MET A 1 -0.57 -20.50 30.24
C MET A 1 0.49 -20.15 29.22
N ASN A 2 0.18 -20.23 27.92
CA ASN A 2 1.11 -19.82 26.85
C ASN A 2 0.51 -18.61 26.14
N ASN A 3 0.63 -17.44 26.77
CA ASN A 3 0.43 -16.15 26.11
C ASN A 3 1.65 -15.88 25.22
N LYS A 4 1.55 -16.22 23.94
CA LYS A 4 2.38 -15.60 22.91
C LYS A 4 1.47 -14.85 21.96
N SER A 5 1.03 -13.68 22.41
CA SER A 5 0.63 -12.58 21.53
C SER A 5 1.85 -12.24 20.67
N HIS A 6 1.98 -12.88 19.52
CA HIS A 6 3.04 -12.58 18.56
C HIS A 6 2.69 -11.25 17.91
N LYS A 7 3.22 -10.18 18.51
CA LYS A 7 3.34 -8.82 17.96
C LYS A 7 3.47 -8.90 16.44
N ILE A 8 2.45 -8.43 15.72
CA ILE A 8 2.64 -7.85 14.40
C ILE A 8 3.79 -6.85 14.61
N SER A 9 4.96 -7.22 14.08
CA SER A 9 6.23 -6.62 14.46
C SER A 9 6.14 -5.12 14.43
N SER A 10 6.57 -4.46 15.50
CA SER A 10 6.65 -3.01 15.66
C SER A 10 7.70 -2.43 14.71
N LEU A 11 7.47 -2.55 13.40
CA LEU A 11 8.28 -1.91 12.39
C LEU A 11 8.18 -0.40 12.62
N SER A 12 9.32 0.28 12.59
CA SER A 12 9.30 1.72 12.49
C SER A 12 8.64 2.13 11.16
N ALA A 13 8.17 3.37 11.07
CA ALA A 13 7.62 3.90 9.83
C ALA A 13 8.61 3.76 8.65
N GLU A 14 9.91 3.88 8.91
CA GLU A 14 10.97 3.69 7.91
C GLU A 14 11.09 2.22 7.48
N GLN A 15 11.11 1.28 8.43
CA GLN A 15 11.17 -0.15 8.12
C GLN A 15 9.95 -0.60 7.33
N TRP A 16 8.78 -0.08 7.68
CA TRP A 16 7.55 -0.29 6.94
C TRP A 16 7.65 0.27 5.51
N GLU A 17 8.11 1.51 5.36
CA GLU A 17 8.30 2.15 4.06
C GLU A 17 9.25 1.35 3.14
N ASN A 18 10.28 0.72 3.71
CA ASN A 18 11.24 -0.12 2.98
C ASN A 18 10.62 -1.40 2.38
N ILE A 19 9.43 -1.81 2.82
CA ILE A 19 8.69 -2.91 2.19
C ILE A 19 8.19 -2.50 0.79
N CYS A 20 7.95 -1.21 0.55
CA CYS A 20 7.45 -0.77 -0.75
C CYS A 20 8.46 -1.02 -1.87
N GLN A 21 8.07 -1.86 -2.84
CA GLN A 21 8.87 -2.12 -4.04
C GLN A 21 8.80 -1.01 -5.11
N ARG A 22 8.13 0.12 -4.81
CA ARG A 22 7.97 1.26 -5.73
C ARG A 22 7.44 0.87 -7.12
N CYS A 23 6.53 -0.10 -7.17
CA CYS A 23 5.98 -0.67 -8.41
C CYS A 23 4.93 0.20 -9.13
N GLY A 24 4.52 1.32 -8.51
CA GLY A 24 3.58 2.27 -9.10
C GLY A 24 2.11 1.82 -9.13
N LEU A 25 1.78 0.60 -8.67
CA LEU A 25 0.40 0.09 -8.70
C LEU A 25 -0.58 0.92 -7.87
N CYS A 26 -0.13 1.51 -6.75
CA CYS A 26 -0.96 2.41 -5.94
C CYS A 26 -1.12 3.82 -6.54
N CYS A 27 -0.33 4.17 -7.57
CA CYS A 27 -0.30 5.49 -8.19
C CYS A 27 -1.36 5.69 -9.29
N PHE A 28 -2.31 4.79 -9.41
CA PHE A 28 -3.47 4.93 -10.29
C PHE A 28 -4.66 5.48 -9.51
N GLU A 29 -5.50 6.25 -10.20
CA GLU A 29 -6.74 6.78 -9.65
C GLU A 29 -7.65 5.64 -9.22
N LYS A 30 -8.38 5.88 -8.13
CA LYS A 30 -9.33 4.94 -7.55
C LYS A 30 -10.71 5.59 -7.58
N THR A 31 -11.71 4.82 -7.97
CA THR A 31 -13.11 5.21 -7.86
C THR A 31 -13.78 4.33 -6.81
N ILE A 32 -14.79 4.88 -6.15
CA ILE A 32 -15.61 4.16 -5.18
C ILE A 32 -17.03 4.16 -5.73
N ASP A 33 -17.64 2.98 -5.81
CA ASP A 33 -19.03 2.87 -6.24
C ASP A 33 -20.03 3.15 -5.10
N ASN A 34 -21.33 3.12 -5.41
CA ASN A 34 -22.39 3.37 -4.44
C ASN A 34 -22.47 2.32 -3.30
N HIS A 35 -21.77 1.18 -3.44
CA HIS A 35 -21.68 0.12 -2.45
C HIS A 35 -20.38 0.19 -1.64
N GLY A 36 -19.53 1.19 -1.88
CA GLY A 36 -18.25 1.35 -1.19
C GLY A 36 -17.11 0.51 -1.78
N LYS A 37 -17.32 -0.17 -2.92
CA LYS A 37 -16.27 -0.95 -3.56
C LYS A 37 -15.27 -0.03 -4.25
N VAL A 38 -13.99 -0.20 -3.93
CA VAL A 38 -12.90 0.57 -4.54
C VAL A 38 -12.41 -0.15 -5.80
N THR A 39 -12.32 0.57 -6.92
CA THR A 39 -11.77 0.06 -8.18
C THR A 39 -10.62 0.94 -8.65
N ILE A 40 -9.51 0.32 -9.05
CA ILE A 40 -8.39 1.01 -9.69
C ILE A 40 -8.73 1.26 -11.16
N THR A 41 -8.51 2.48 -11.64
CA THR A 41 -8.70 2.87 -13.04
C THR A 41 -7.37 2.80 -13.82
N PRO A 42 -7.38 2.80 -15.16
CA PRO A 42 -6.16 2.90 -15.95
C PRO A 42 -5.53 4.32 -15.94
N THR A 43 -6.14 5.30 -15.27
CA THR A 43 -5.64 6.67 -15.20
C THR A 43 -4.51 6.80 -14.19
N PRO A 44 -3.28 7.14 -14.62
CA PRO A 44 -2.16 7.32 -13.72
C PRO A 44 -2.19 8.70 -13.04
N CYS A 45 -1.71 8.77 -11.81
CA CYS A 45 -1.30 10.02 -11.17
C CYS A 45 -0.29 10.76 -12.04
N ARG A 46 -0.35 12.09 -12.07
CA ARG A 46 0.56 12.96 -12.86
C ARG A 46 2.05 12.76 -12.54
N PHE A 47 2.40 12.20 -11.38
CA PHE A 47 3.79 11.94 -10.99
C PHE A 47 4.27 10.52 -11.25
N LEU A 48 3.41 9.64 -11.78
CA LEU A 48 3.84 8.30 -12.19
C LEU A 48 4.62 8.39 -13.51
N ASP A 49 5.84 7.86 -13.51
CA ASP A 49 6.57 7.60 -14.73
C ASP A 49 6.09 6.27 -15.36
N LEU A 50 5.41 6.33 -16.49
CA LEU A 50 4.82 5.14 -17.12
C LEU A 50 5.86 4.16 -17.70
N HIS A 51 7.06 4.64 -18.03
CA HIS A 51 8.11 3.80 -18.59
C HIS A 51 8.80 2.99 -17.49
N SER A 52 9.25 3.67 -16.43
CA SER A 52 9.95 3.04 -15.30
C SER A 52 9.00 2.48 -14.24
N ARG A 53 7.70 2.82 -14.30
CA ARG A 53 6.66 2.49 -13.32
C ARG A 53 6.91 3.04 -11.91
N LYS A 54 7.75 4.07 -11.79
CA LYS A 54 8.13 4.67 -10.50
C LYS A 54 7.47 6.04 -10.29
N CYS A 55 7.11 6.33 -9.05
CA CYS A 55 6.66 7.67 -8.66
C CYS A 55 7.87 8.62 -8.61
N LYS A 56 7.83 9.70 -9.41
CA LYS A 56 8.91 10.70 -9.51
C LYS A 56 9.12 11.49 -8.22
N VAL A 57 8.12 11.50 -7.34
CA VAL A 57 8.10 12.29 -6.09
C VAL A 57 7.83 11.44 -4.86
N TYR A 58 8.16 10.15 -4.89
CA TYR A 58 7.80 9.18 -3.85
C TYR A 58 8.12 9.65 -2.41
N HIS A 59 9.31 10.24 -2.20
CA HIS A 59 9.78 10.75 -0.90
C HIS A 59 8.94 11.91 -0.33
N LYS A 60 8.18 12.60 -1.19
CA LYS A 60 7.32 13.75 -0.83
C LYS A 60 5.89 13.60 -1.34
N ARG A 61 5.46 12.37 -1.64
CA ARG A 61 4.17 12.09 -2.30
C ARG A 61 2.95 12.61 -1.55
N PHE A 62 3.06 12.77 -0.23
CA PHE A 62 2.00 13.32 0.62
C PHE A 62 2.01 14.87 0.69
N GLN A 63 2.99 15.52 0.05
CA GLN A 63 3.17 16.99 0.08
C GLN A 63 2.85 17.66 -1.27
N VAL A 64 2.72 16.87 -2.34
CA VAL A 64 2.58 17.39 -3.72
C VAL A 64 1.12 17.64 -4.15
N GLY A 65 0.17 17.52 -3.21
CA GLY A 65 -1.25 17.83 -3.43
C GLY A 65 -2.01 16.79 -4.27
N GLU A 66 -1.51 15.56 -4.36
CA GLU A 66 -2.29 14.42 -4.83
C GLU A 66 -2.82 13.68 -3.59
N ASP A 67 -4.01 13.09 -3.68
CA ASP A 67 -4.62 12.27 -2.62
C ASP A 67 -3.91 10.90 -2.51
N CYS A 68 -2.59 10.92 -2.31
CA CYS A 68 -1.79 9.72 -2.12
C CYS A 68 -2.14 9.11 -0.76
N GLN A 69 -2.79 7.95 -0.78
CA GLN A 69 -3.12 7.23 0.44
C GLN A 69 -1.85 6.65 1.10
N GLN A 70 -1.68 6.90 2.39
CA GLN A 70 -0.66 6.23 3.19
C GLN A 70 -1.11 4.80 3.49
N LEU A 71 -0.34 3.83 2.99
CA LEU A 71 -0.59 2.40 3.22
C LEU A 71 0.02 1.99 4.56
N THR A 72 -0.62 2.24 5.70
CA THR A 72 -0.16 1.70 6.99
C THR A 72 -0.51 0.21 7.11
N PRO A 73 0.06 -0.53 8.08
CA PRO A 73 -0.34 -1.93 8.32
C PRO A 73 -1.85 -2.12 8.47
N GLU A 74 -2.52 -1.20 9.18
CA GLU A 74 -3.97 -1.22 9.42
C GLU A 74 -4.77 -0.97 8.13
N VAL A 75 -4.32 -0.02 7.31
CA VAL A 75 -4.93 0.23 6.00
C VAL A 75 -4.77 -1.01 5.11
N VAL A 76 -3.57 -1.59 5.04
CA VAL A 76 -3.30 -2.77 4.21
C VAL A 76 -4.12 -3.98 4.64
N ALA A 77 -4.41 -4.12 5.94
CA ALA A 77 -5.25 -5.19 6.47
C ALA A 77 -6.73 -5.07 6.07
N THR A 78 -7.20 -3.87 5.73
CA THR A 78 -8.62 -3.58 5.50
C THR A 78 -8.97 -3.34 4.04
N VAL A 79 -8.02 -2.92 3.21
CA VAL A 79 -8.27 -2.62 1.79
C VAL A 79 -8.29 -3.87 0.91
N ASP A 80 -9.24 -3.92 0.00
CA ASP A 80 -9.43 -5.00 -0.98
C ASP A 80 -8.82 -4.68 -2.36
N TRP A 81 -8.66 -3.40 -2.68
CA TRP A 81 -8.16 -2.92 -3.98
C TRP A 81 -6.66 -3.11 -4.21
N LEU A 82 -5.87 -3.43 -3.17
CA LEU A 82 -4.45 -3.70 -3.36
C LEU A 82 -4.26 -5.02 -4.12
N PRO A 83 -3.49 -5.03 -5.22
CA PRO A 83 -3.25 -6.23 -6.00
C PRO A 83 -2.38 -7.23 -5.20
N GLU A 84 -2.52 -8.52 -5.49
CA GLU A 84 -1.84 -9.60 -4.74
C GLU A 84 -0.31 -9.52 -4.84
N GLU A 85 0.22 -8.94 -5.92
CA GLU A 85 1.64 -8.71 -6.08
C GLU A 85 2.19 -7.54 -5.25
N CYS A 86 1.32 -6.74 -4.61
CA CYS A 86 1.75 -5.63 -3.77
C CYS A 86 2.60 -6.13 -2.59
N ALA A 87 3.81 -5.59 -2.45
CA ALA A 87 4.75 -6.00 -1.41
C ALA A 87 4.19 -5.84 0.01
N TYR A 88 3.40 -4.79 0.28
CA TYR A 88 2.73 -4.62 1.57
C TYR A 88 1.69 -5.72 1.84
N LYS A 89 0.90 -6.08 0.82
CA LYS A 89 -0.11 -7.14 0.93
C LYS A 89 0.53 -8.50 1.11
N LYS A 90 1.60 -8.80 0.36
CA LYS A 90 2.41 -10.01 0.53
C LYS A 90 3.03 -10.11 1.92
N TRP A 91 3.61 -9.01 2.41
CA TRP A 91 4.15 -8.96 3.77
C TRP A 91 3.05 -9.21 4.80
N HIS A 92 1.89 -8.57 4.66
CA HIS A 92 0.76 -8.80 5.57
C HIS A 92 0.35 -10.28 5.57
N GLN A 93 0.17 -10.88 4.40
CA GLN A 93 -0.19 -12.31 4.26
C GLN A 93 0.86 -13.25 4.86
N SER A 94 2.16 -13.02 4.63
CA SER A 94 3.22 -13.88 5.17
C SER A 94 3.33 -13.79 6.69
N ASN A 95 2.91 -12.68 7.28
CA ASN A 95 2.93 -12.46 8.73
C ASN A 95 1.61 -12.86 9.42
N LEU A 96 0.57 -13.22 8.66
CA LEU A 96 -0.67 -13.81 9.17
C LEU A 96 -0.61 -15.34 9.28
N GLN A 97 0.20 -16.03 8.46
CA GLN A 97 0.32 -17.50 8.43
C GLN A 97 1.11 -18.10 9.60
N SER A 98 1.32 -17.33 10.67
CA SER A 98 1.98 -17.77 11.91
C SER A 98 1.00 -18.07 13.05
N GLU A 99 -0.29 -18.21 12.75
CA GLU A 99 -1.38 -18.51 13.69
C GLU A 99 -2.03 -19.88 13.41
#